data_AF-A0AAD9PV72-F1
#
_entry.id   AF-A0AAD9PV72-F1
#
_cell.length_a   1.000
_cell.length_b   1.000
_cell.length_c   1.000
_cell.angle_alpha   90.00
_cell.angle_beta   90.00
_cell.angle_gamma   90.00
#
_symmetry.space_group_name_H-M   'P 1'
#
loop_
_entity.id
_entity.type
_entity.pdbx_description
1 polymer ?
#
loop_
_entity_poly.entity_id
_entity_poly.type
_entity_poly.pdbx_seq_one_letter_code
_entity_poly.pdbx_strand_id
1 'polypeptide(L)'
;MASALLGKLKSRVKGHRVFQSNYTIGDNFVCSPEPDNRHSKGKNAIIVKKPDEDAVLGHVPDALSQIICPMLKDGTIERMTGEITGEERKAPEGTWVLGGGIELPCSYFIYGNRKKKADVRGKLRKAERSLYGI
;
A
#
# COMPACT_ATOMS: atom_id res chain seq x y z
N MET A 1 18.14 -12.81 11.71
CA MET A 1 16.79 -13.28 12.08
C MET A 1 15.94 -13.36 10.82
N ALA A 2 15.16 -14.43 10.61
CA ALA A 2 14.34 -14.54 9.41
C ALA A 2 13.16 -13.54 9.45
N SER A 3 12.98 -12.80 8.35
CA SER A 3 11.87 -11.86 8.17
C SER A 3 10.54 -12.61 8.17
N ALA A 4 9.58 -12.18 8.99
CA ALA A 4 8.28 -12.84 9.14
C ALA A 4 7.15 -11.96 8.64
N LEU A 5 6.07 -12.57 8.14
CA LEU A 5 4.84 -11.85 7.81
C LEU A 5 4.18 -11.29 9.09
N LEU A 6 4.18 -9.96 9.19
CA LEU A 6 3.62 -9.23 10.31
C LEU A 6 2.13 -8.92 10.11
N GLY A 7 1.73 -8.64 8.87
CA GLY A 7 0.33 -8.36 8.54
C GLY A 7 0.03 -8.43 7.05
N LYS A 8 -1.26 -8.56 6.74
CA LYS A 8 -1.85 -8.44 5.41
C LYS A 8 -2.94 -7.37 5.47
N LEU A 9 -3.05 -6.54 4.43
CA LEU A 9 -4.04 -5.48 4.35
C LEU A 9 -4.62 -5.42 2.93
N LYS A 10 -5.94 -5.41 2.81
CA LYS A 10 -6.62 -5.20 1.52
C LYS A 10 -6.80 -3.70 1.28
N SER A 11 -6.37 -3.24 0.11
CA SER A 11 -6.46 -1.83 -0.28
C SER A 11 -6.31 -1.71 -1.79
N ARG A 12 -5.68 -0.63 -2.25
CA ARG A 12 -5.51 -0.32 -3.66
C ARG A 12 -4.27 0.52 -3.91
N VAL A 13 -3.75 0.45 -5.12
CA VAL A 13 -2.74 1.38 -5.64
C VAL A 13 -3.46 2.57 -6.28
N LYS A 14 -3.03 3.79 -5.96
CA LYS A 14 -3.61 5.02 -6.53
C LYS A 14 -2.61 5.74 -7.44
N GLY A 15 -3.12 6.68 -8.25
CA GLY A 15 -2.32 7.65 -9.00
C GLY A 15 -2.42 7.48 -10.52
N HIS A 16 -2.05 8.53 -11.26
CA HIS A 16 -2.28 8.60 -12.71
C HIS A 16 -1.57 7.50 -13.52
N ARG A 17 -0.41 7.03 -13.07
CA ARG A 17 0.39 5.99 -13.76
C ARG A 17 -0.25 4.60 -13.75
N VAL A 18 -1.26 4.39 -12.90
CA VAL A 18 -2.06 3.16 -12.86
C VAL A 18 -2.64 2.82 -14.25
N PHE A 19 -3.06 3.83 -15.02
CA PHE A 19 -3.64 3.61 -16.35
C PHE A 19 -2.63 3.38 -17.47
N GLN A 20 -1.41 3.88 -17.28
CA GLN A 20 -0.36 3.80 -18.30
C GLN A 20 0.44 2.51 -18.19
N SER A 21 0.26 1.79 -17.08
CA SER A 21 1.00 0.57 -16.78
C SER A 21 0.18 -0.64 -17.18
N ASN A 22 0.77 -1.56 -17.95
CA ASN A 22 0.19 -2.87 -18.18
C ASN A 22 0.37 -3.71 -16.90
N TYR A 23 -0.74 -4.12 -16.28
CA TYR A 23 -0.75 -5.02 -15.12
C TYR A 23 -1.69 -6.19 -15.38
N THR A 24 -1.39 -7.31 -14.73
CA THR A 24 -2.20 -8.52 -14.73
C THR A 24 -2.68 -8.81 -13.31
N ILE A 25 -3.86 -9.41 -13.19
CA ILE A 25 -4.30 -9.96 -11.90
C ILE A 25 -3.30 -11.05 -11.48
N GLY A 26 -2.88 -11.03 -10.22
CA GLY A 26 -1.81 -11.88 -9.69
C GLY A 26 -0.40 -11.29 -9.79
N ASP A 27 -0.23 -10.14 -10.46
CA ASP A 27 1.08 -9.49 -10.53
C ASP A 27 1.53 -9.05 -9.14
N ASN A 28 2.77 -9.40 -8.81
CA ASN A 28 3.43 -8.95 -7.59
C ASN A 28 4.08 -7.58 -7.80
N PHE A 29 4.17 -6.80 -6.73
CA PHE A 29 4.84 -5.52 -6.72
C PHE A 29 5.59 -5.30 -5.40
N VAL A 30 6.54 -4.37 -5.44
CA VAL A 30 7.32 -3.93 -4.30
C VAL A 30 6.97 -2.50 -3.94
N CYS A 31 7.04 -2.19 -2.64
CA CYS A 31 6.75 -0.85 -2.12
C CYS A 31 8.02 -0.23 -1.56
N SER A 32 8.28 1.04 -1.88
CA SER A 32 9.45 1.77 -1.38
C SER A 32 9.07 3.20 -0.95
N PRO A 33 9.63 3.73 0.15
CA PRO A 33 9.47 5.14 0.49
C PRO A 33 9.95 6.08 -0.64
N GLU A 34 9.22 7.16 -0.86
CA GLU A 34 9.59 8.23 -1.81
C GLU A 34 9.83 9.53 -1.03
N PRO A 35 11.03 9.71 -0.45
CA PRO A 35 11.32 10.83 0.46
C PRO A 35 11.28 12.20 -0.22
N ASP A 36 11.54 12.25 -1.53
CA ASP A 36 11.62 13.52 -2.28
C ASP A 36 10.27 14.00 -2.81
N ASN A 37 9.19 13.24 -2.57
CA ASN A 37 7.85 13.60 -3.06
C ASN A 37 7.40 14.96 -2.51
N ARG A 38 7.19 15.93 -3.41
CA ARG A 38 6.79 17.31 -3.06
C ARG A 38 5.33 17.44 -2.61
N HIS A 39 4.49 16.48 -2.96
CA HIS A 39 3.04 16.49 -2.71
C HIS A 39 2.66 15.71 -1.45
N SER A 40 3.58 14.93 -0.88
CA SER A 40 3.32 14.13 0.31
C SER A 40 3.53 14.91 1.61
N LYS A 41 2.46 15.07 2.40
CA LYS A 41 2.56 15.59 3.77
C LYS A 41 3.51 14.70 4.58
N GLY A 42 4.46 15.31 5.30
CA GLY A 42 5.43 14.58 6.11
C GLY A 42 6.42 13.72 5.32
N LYS A 43 6.48 13.85 3.99
CA LYS A 43 7.37 13.05 3.11
C LYS A 43 7.17 11.54 3.28
N ASN A 44 5.92 11.13 3.49
CA ASN A 44 5.55 9.76 3.81
C ASN A 44 4.98 8.99 2.61
N ALA A 45 5.19 9.47 1.39
CA ALA A 45 4.80 8.75 0.18
C ALA A 45 5.52 7.40 0.11
N ILE A 46 4.79 6.41 -0.40
CA ILE A 46 5.33 5.09 -0.71
C ILE A 46 4.93 4.81 -2.15
N ILE A 47 5.93 4.64 -3.01
CA ILE A 47 5.75 4.25 -4.40
C ILE A 47 5.56 2.74 -4.50
N VAL A 48 4.77 2.34 -5.48
CA VAL A 48 4.57 0.94 -5.88
C VAL A 48 5.29 0.74 -7.21
N LYS A 49 6.18 -0.24 -7.27
CA LYS A 49 6.97 -0.60 -8.47
C LYS A 49 6.78 -2.07 -8.79
N LYS A 50 6.92 -2.44 -10.07
CA LYS A 50 7.11 -3.84 -10.42
C LYS A 50 8.48 -4.32 -9.93
N PRO A 51 8.67 -5.62 -9.62
CA PRO A 51 9.96 -6.13 -9.17
C PRO A 51 11.05 -6.04 -10.24
N ASP A 52 10.67 -6.27 -11.51
CA ASP A 52 11.60 -6.40 -12.65
C ASP A 52 11.67 -5.15 -13.53
N GLU A 53 10.87 -4.13 -13.23
CA GLU A 53 10.87 -2.86 -13.94
C GLU A 53 11.04 -1.73 -12.94
N ASP A 54 11.92 -0.76 -13.24
CA ASP A 54 12.04 0.47 -12.43
C ASP A 54 10.83 1.42 -12.59
N ALA A 55 9.83 0.99 -13.35
CA ALA A 55 8.59 1.71 -13.59
C ALA A 55 7.73 1.77 -12.31
N VAL A 56 7.39 3.00 -11.93
CA VAL A 56 6.43 3.28 -10.85
C VAL A 56 5.01 3.09 -11.38
N LEU A 57 4.30 2.10 -10.82
CA LEU A 57 2.89 1.82 -11.08
C LEU A 57 1.98 2.88 -10.46
N GLY A 58 2.35 3.38 -9.30
CA GLY A 58 1.57 4.37 -8.57
C GLY A 58 2.04 4.48 -7.13
N HIS A 59 1.12 4.82 -6.24
CA HIS A 59 1.39 5.08 -4.84
C HIS A 59 0.44 4.32 -3.92
N VAL A 60 0.94 4.02 -2.73
CA VAL A 60 0.11 3.58 -1.61
C VAL A 60 -0.80 4.76 -1.18
N PRO A 61 -2.08 4.52 -0.85
CA PRO A 61 -3.01 5.54 -0.37
C PRO A 61 -2.45 6.34 0.81
N ASP A 62 -2.73 7.65 0.85
CA ASP A 62 -2.07 8.55 1.83
C ASP A 62 -2.34 8.13 3.27
N ALA A 63 -3.57 7.74 3.59
CA ALA A 63 -3.94 7.30 4.93
C ALA A 63 -3.12 6.07 5.40
N LEU A 64 -2.79 5.15 4.48
CA LEU A 64 -1.88 4.04 4.79
C LEU A 64 -0.44 4.52 4.89
N SER A 65 0.00 5.34 3.94
CA SER A 65 1.39 5.74 3.83
C SER A 65 1.84 6.60 5.02
N GLN A 66 0.97 7.42 5.59
CA GLN A 66 1.24 8.16 6.83
C GLN A 66 1.52 7.27 8.04
N ILE A 67 0.98 6.05 8.07
CA ILE A 67 1.18 5.11 9.18
C ILE A 67 2.35 4.18 8.88
N ILE A 68 2.43 3.67 7.64
CA ILE A 68 3.39 2.64 7.26
C ILE A 68 4.78 3.22 6.95
N CYS A 69 4.86 4.38 6.30
CA CYS A 69 6.14 4.94 5.84
C CYS A 69 7.10 5.24 7.01
N PRO A 70 6.65 5.81 8.15
CA PRO A 70 7.51 5.96 9.32
C PRO A 70 8.10 4.62 9.81
N MET A 71 7.29 3.56 9.83
CA MET A 71 7.73 2.22 10.25
C MET A 71 8.69 1.56 9.26
N LEU A 72 8.61 1.91 7.97
CA LEU A 72 9.60 1.49 6.97
C LEU A 72 10.93 2.23 7.18
N LYS A 73 10.87 3.55 7.43
CA LYS A 73 12.06 4.38 7.64
C LYS A 73 12.82 4.04 8.92
N ASP A 74 12.10 3.70 10.00
CA ASP A 74 12.71 3.37 11.30
C ASP A 74 13.13 1.88 11.43
N GLY A 75 12.89 1.06 10.40
CA GLY A 75 13.25 -0.36 10.36
C GLY A 75 12.34 -1.26 11.21
N THR A 76 11.18 -0.79 11.66
CA THR A 76 10.14 -1.63 12.29
C THR A 76 9.52 -2.60 11.30
N ILE A 77 9.28 -2.12 10.08
CA ILE A 77 8.94 -2.93 8.91
C ILE A 77 10.20 -3.02 8.06
N GLU A 78 10.62 -4.24 7.72
CA GLU A 78 11.80 -4.47 6.88
C GLU A 78 11.46 -4.31 5.40
N ARG A 79 10.29 -4.81 4.98
CA ARG A 79 9.81 -4.68 3.61
C ARG A 79 8.29 -4.76 3.50
N MET A 80 7.78 -4.19 2.43
CA MET A 80 6.37 -4.26 2.05
C MET A 80 6.28 -4.63 0.58
N THR A 81 5.46 -5.64 0.29
CA THR A 81 5.14 -6.09 -1.07
C THR A 81 3.63 -6.13 -1.23
N GLY A 82 3.16 -6.46 -2.42
CA GLY A 82 1.75 -6.75 -2.62
C GLY A 82 1.48 -7.46 -3.92
N GLU A 83 0.21 -7.77 -4.10
CA GLU A 83 -0.32 -8.52 -5.24
C GLU A 83 -1.59 -7.84 -5.74
N ILE A 84 -1.71 -7.69 -7.06
CA ILE A 84 -2.92 -7.18 -7.71
C ILE A 84 -4.00 -8.26 -7.67
N THR A 85 -5.16 -7.94 -7.10
CA THR A 85 -6.19 -8.95 -6.80
C THR A 85 -7.36 -8.95 -7.78
N GLY A 86 -7.59 -7.86 -8.50
CA GLY A 86 -8.79 -7.72 -9.36
C GLY A 86 -10.11 -7.63 -8.59
N GLU A 87 -10.10 -7.60 -7.24
CA GLU A 87 -11.31 -7.46 -6.43
C GLU A 87 -11.90 -6.05 -6.58
N GLU A 88 -12.91 -5.89 -7.43
CA GLU A 88 -13.59 -4.61 -7.62
C GLU A 88 -14.43 -4.23 -6.39
N ARG A 89 -14.27 -2.99 -5.91
CA ARG A 89 -15.25 -2.40 -5.00
C ARG A 89 -16.24 -1.59 -5.83
N LYS A 90 -17.45 -2.15 -6.01
CA LYS A 90 -18.53 -1.45 -6.71
C LYS A 90 -18.83 -0.13 -6.00
N ALA A 91 -18.69 0.97 -6.73
CA ALA A 91 -19.29 2.25 -6.39
C ALA A 91 -20.75 2.22 -6.85
N PRO A 92 -21.74 2.48 -5.97
CA PRO A 92 -23.08 2.79 -6.42
C PRO A 92 -23.07 3.96 -7.41
N GLU A 93 -23.88 3.90 -8.45
CA GLU A 93 -23.97 4.95 -9.47
C GLU A 93 -24.26 6.32 -8.82
N GLY A 94 -23.52 7.36 -9.24
CA GLY A 94 -23.60 8.70 -8.66
C GLY A 94 -22.93 8.89 -7.29
N THR A 95 -22.31 7.86 -6.71
CA THR A 95 -21.64 7.94 -5.40
C THR A 95 -20.12 7.81 -5.55
N TRP A 96 -19.37 8.85 -5.16
CA TRP A 96 -17.93 8.73 -4.98
C TRP A 96 -17.63 7.88 -3.74
N VAL A 97 -17.03 6.71 -3.93
CA VAL A 97 -16.47 5.89 -2.85
C VAL A 97 -14.95 5.76 -3.03
N LEU A 98 -14.21 5.74 -1.93
CA LEU A 98 -12.80 5.32 -1.94
C LEU A 98 -12.72 3.89 -2.51
N GLY A 99 -12.03 3.70 -3.64
CA GLY A 99 -12.00 2.42 -4.38
C GLY A 99 -12.97 2.34 -5.56
N GLY A 100 -13.77 3.38 -5.82
CA GLY A 100 -14.75 3.44 -6.91
C GLY A 100 -14.27 4.12 -8.19
N GLY A 101 -12.98 4.49 -8.24
CA GLY A 101 -12.38 5.22 -9.35
C GLY A 101 -11.13 4.53 -9.89
N ILE A 102 -10.16 5.32 -10.32
CA ILE A 102 -8.92 4.92 -10.98
C ILE A 102 -7.91 4.38 -9.96
N GLU A 103 -8.19 3.20 -9.42
CA GLU A 103 -7.37 2.59 -8.40
C GLU A 103 -7.27 1.08 -8.65
N LEU A 104 -6.10 0.48 -8.41
CA LEU A 104 -5.88 -0.95 -8.63
C LEU A 104 -6.09 -1.73 -7.34
N PRO A 105 -7.10 -2.61 -7.25
CA PRO A 105 -7.34 -3.38 -6.04
C PRO A 105 -6.20 -4.35 -5.77
N CYS A 106 -5.64 -4.29 -4.56
CA CYS A 106 -4.46 -5.08 -4.19
C CYS A 106 -4.48 -5.56 -2.73
N SER A 107 -3.69 -6.60 -2.48
CA SER A 107 -3.33 -7.02 -1.13
C SER A 107 -1.89 -6.61 -0.82
N TYR A 108 -1.69 -5.88 0.27
CA TYR A 108 -0.36 -5.57 0.78
C TYR A 108 0.09 -6.60 1.82
N PHE A 109 1.35 -7.00 1.75
CA PHE A 109 2.01 -7.91 2.68
C PHE A 109 3.19 -7.20 3.35
N ILE A 110 3.20 -7.24 4.68
CA ILE A 110 4.15 -6.47 5.49
C ILE A 110 5.03 -7.42 6.28
N TYR A 111 6.34 -7.29 6.11
CA TYR A 111 7.34 -8.19 6.69
C TYR A 111 8.30 -7.46 7.62
N GLY A 112 8.79 -8.19 8.62
CA GLY A 112 9.83 -7.70 9.52
C GLY A 112 10.06 -8.62 10.70
N ASN A 113 10.59 -8.06 11.79
CA ASN A 113 10.87 -8.83 13.00
C ASN A 113 9.58 -9.34 13.66
N ARG A 114 9.46 -10.67 13.80
CA ARG A 114 8.30 -11.35 14.41
C ARG A 114 7.94 -10.81 15.80
N LYS A 115 8.92 -10.32 16.58
CA LYS A 115 8.67 -9.72 17.91
C LYS A 115 7.82 -8.45 17.84
N LYS A 116 7.87 -7.71 16.74
CA LYS A 116 7.10 -6.47 16.50
C LYS A 116 5.69 -6.72 15.94
N LYS A 117 5.31 -7.98 15.70
CA LYS A 117 4.05 -8.34 14.99
C LYS A 117 2.79 -7.76 15.64
N ALA A 118 2.68 -7.82 16.97
CA ALA A 118 1.49 -7.34 17.68
C ALA A 118 1.31 -5.82 17.54
N ASP A 119 2.39 -5.05 17.73
CA ASP A 119 2.41 -3.59 17.58
C ASP A 119 2.07 -3.18 16.14
N VAL A 120 2.75 -3.77 15.15
CA VAL A 120 2.50 -3.49 13.73
C VAL A 120 1.05 -3.79 13.37
N ARG A 121 0.50 -4.94 13.82
CA ARG A 121 -0.90 -5.29 13.54
C ARG A 121 -1.89 -4.32 14.19
N GLY A 122 -1.61 -3.82 15.39
CA GLY A 122 -2.42 -2.79 16.04
C GLY A 122 -2.48 -1.49 15.24
N LYS A 123 -1.32 -1.03 14.75
CA LYS A 123 -1.21 0.16 13.89
C LYS A 123 -1.90 -0.04 12.54
N LEU A 124 -1.77 -1.21 11.93
CA LEU A 124 -2.44 -1.52 10.65
C LEU A 124 -3.96 -1.53 10.78
N ARG A 125 -4.51 -2.08 11.87
CA ARG A 125 -5.96 -2.01 12.12
C ARG A 125 -6.44 -0.56 12.23
N LYS A 126 -5.69 0.30 12.92
CA LYS A 126 -6.00 1.73 12.98
C LYS A 126 -5.99 2.38 11.58
N ALA A 127 -5.07 1.96 10.72
CA ALA A 127 -5.00 2.41 9.34
C ALA A 127 -6.23 1.98 8.52
N GLU A 128 -6.64 0.71 8.62
CA GLU A 128 -7.84 0.19 7.95
C GLU A 128 -9.10 0.96 8.34
N ARG A 129 -9.28 1.23 9.65
CA ARG A 129 -10.39 2.06 10.14
C ARG A 129 -10.36 3.46 9.54
N SER A 130 -9.18 4.09 9.47
CA SER A 130 -9.03 5.42 8.89
C SER A 130 -9.32 5.47 7.38
N LEU A 131 -9.15 4.36 6.64
CA LEU A 131 -9.44 4.30 5.20
C LEU A 131 -10.89 4.02 4.88
N TYR A 132 -11.54 3.21 5.71
CA TYR A 132 -12.85 2.66 5.43
C TYR A 132 -13.95 3.16 6.36
N GLY A 133 -13.61 3.97 7.36
CA GLY A 133 -14.59 4.59 8.27
C GLY A 133 -15.33 3.58 9.15
N ILE A 134 -14.73 2.42 9.45
CA ILE A 134 -15.30 1.32 10.26
C ILE A 134 -14.72 1.33 11.68
#